data_AF-A0A3G3GLA7-F1
#
_entry.id   AF-A0A3G3GLA7-F1
#
_cell.length_a   1.000
_cell.length_b   1.000
_cell.length_c   1.000
_cell.angle_alpha   90.00
_cell.angle_beta   90.00
_cell.angle_gamma   90.00
#
_symmetry.space_group_name_H-M   'P 1'
#
loop_
_entity.id
_entity.type
_entity.pdbx_description
1 polymer ?
#
loop_
_entity_poly.entity_id
_entity_poly.type
_entity_poly.pdbx_seq_one_letter_code
_entity_poly.pdbx_strand_id
1 'polypeptide(L)'
;MRNRNNEFLIWALIVLVVVILWFILRDKLKWVTTDTTTPRTTAKTATEQTRSYSGTSTHSGTGTATSFSVPHLLGEKPVFVQITATSNDAGNYDHVEADTKLITVFYKVAPPEGVNNVTFNWFASL
;
A
#
# COMPACT_ATOMS: atom_id res chain seq x y z
N MET A 1 -69.81 -5.44 -21.36
CA MET A 1 -68.80 -6.50 -21.57
C MET A 1 -67.42 -5.89 -21.31
N ARG A 2 -66.81 -6.13 -20.13
CA ARG A 2 -65.43 -5.68 -19.86
C ARG A 2 -64.48 -6.48 -20.74
N ASN A 3 -63.71 -5.80 -21.58
CA ASN A 3 -62.76 -6.43 -22.49
C ASN A 3 -61.61 -7.04 -21.65
N ARG A 4 -61.68 -8.36 -21.40
CA ARG A 4 -60.65 -9.11 -20.65
C ARG A 4 -59.25 -8.92 -21.25
N ASN A 5 -59.13 -8.55 -22.53
CA ASN A 5 -57.84 -8.35 -23.18
C ASN A 5 -57.12 -7.09 -22.66
N ASN A 6 -57.85 -6.09 -22.14
CA ASN A 6 -57.24 -4.88 -21.59
C ASN A 6 -56.62 -5.15 -20.21
N GLU A 7 -57.22 -6.03 -19.42
CA GLU A 7 -56.69 -6.43 -18.11
C GLU A 7 -55.36 -7.19 -18.25
N PHE A 8 -55.26 -8.12 -19.20
CA PHE A 8 -54.00 -8.84 -19.46
C PHE A 8 -52.87 -7.91 -19.90
N LEU A 9 -53.17 -6.89 -20.73
CA LEU A 9 -52.19 -5.90 -21.15
C LEU A 9 -51.72 -5.00 -20.01
N ILE A 10 -52.63 -4.64 -19.08
CA ILE A 10 -52.29 -3.86 -17.88
C ILE A 10 -51.37 -4.68 -16.97
N TRP A 11 -51.68 -5.95 -16.70
CA TRP A 11 -50.83 -6.81 -15.89
C TRP A 11 -49.46 -7.07 -16.52
N ALA A 12 -49.39 -7.28 -17.84
CA ALA A 12 -48.14 -7.45 -18.56
C ALA A 12 -47.24 -6.20 -18.49
N LEU A 13 -47.82 -5.01 -18.60
CA LEU A 13 -47.08 -3.74 -18.45
C LEU A 13 -46.56 -3.53 -17.02
N ILE A 14 -47.36 -3.86 -16.00
CA ILE A 14 -46.93 -3.77 -14.60
C ILE A 14 -45.72 -4.68 -14.33
N VAL A 15 -45.78 -5.93 -14.80
CA VAL A 15 -44.67 -6.89 -14.62
C VAL A 15 -43.41 -6.39 -15.36
N LEU A 16 -43.56 -5.87 -16.58
CA LEU A 16 -42.44 -5.32 -17.34
C LEU A 16 -41.78 -4.13 -16.62
N VAL A 17 -42.58 -3.21 -16.08
CA VAL A 17 -42.09 -2.06 -15.32
C VAL A 17 -41.34 -2.52 -14.07
N VAL A 18 -41.86 -3.51 -13.33
CA VAL A 18 -41.20 -4.05 -12.13
C VAL A 18 -39.85 -4.69 -12.47
N VAL A 19 -39.76 -5.44 -13.57
CA VAL A 19 -38.51 -6.07 -14.02
C VAL A 19 -37.48 -5.03 -14.45
N ILE A 20 -37.90 -4.00 -15.20
CA ILE A 20 -37.03 -2.90 -15.63
C ILE A 20 -36.54 -2.10 -14.40
N LEU A 21 -37.43 -1.79 -13.46
CA LEU A 21 -37.06 -1.09 -12.23
C LEU A 21 -36.05 -1.90 -11.43
N TRP A 22 -36.28 -3.21 -11.27
CA TRP A 22 -35.36 -4.12 -10.57
C TRP A 22 -33.98 -4.16 -11.23
N PHE A 23 -33.91 -4.20 -12.55
CA PHE A 23 -32.63 -4.22 -13.28
C PHE A 23 -31.87 -2.90 -13.14
N ILE A 24 -32.56 -1.75 -13.19
CA ILE A 24 -31.96 -0.42 -12.98
C ILE A 24 -31.46 -0.24 -11.54
N LEU A 25 -32.22 -0.73 -10.55
CA LEU A 25 -31.83 -0.67 -9.14
C LEU A 25 -30.66 -1.60 -8.81
N ARG A 26 -30.51 -2.73 -9.51
CA ARG A 26 -29.43 -3.70 -9.27
C ARG A 26 -28.03 -3.12 -9.50
N ASP A 27 -27.84 -2.30 -10.53
CA ASP A 27 -26.53 -1.71 -10.86
C ASP A 27 -26.08 -0.61 -9.88
N LYS A 28 -27.04 -0.01 -9.16
CA LYS A 28 -26.77 1.04 -8.17
C LYS A 28 -26.40 0.47 -6.79
N LEU A 29 -26.61 -0.84 -6.57
CA LEU A 29 -26.29 -1.50 -5.31
C LEU A 29 -24.91 -2.16 -5.38
N LYS A 30 -23.87 -1.33 -5.44
CA LYS A 30 -22.54 -1.81 -5.06
C LYS A 30 -22.53 -1.93 -3.54
N TRP A 31 -22.52 -3.16 -3.05
CA TRP A 31 -22.22 -3.43 -1.65
C TRP A 31 -20.82 -2.87 -1.38
N VAL A 32 -20.76 -1.70 -0.77
CA VAL A 32 -19.56 -1.28 -0.05
C VAL A 32 -19.49 -2.22 1.13
N THR A 33 -18.56 -3.18 1.07
CA THR A 33 -18.05 -3.83 2.27
C THR A 33 -17.30 -2.76 3.03
N THR A 34 -18.00 -2.04 3.91
CA THR A 34 -17.33 -1.25 4.94
C THR A 34 -16.67 -2.27 5.84
N ASP A 35 -15.37 -2.49 5.66
CA ASP A 35 -14.60 -3.35 6.55
C ASP A 35 -14.52 -2.64 7.91
N THR A 36 -15.54 -2.92 8.70
CA THR A 36 -15.73 -2.37 10.03
C THR A 36 -14.80 -3.18 10.90
N THR A 37 -13.56 -2.71 11.03
CA THR A 37 -12.59 -3.21 11.99
C THR A 37 -13.03 -2.79 13.39
N THR A 38 -14.03 -3.51 13.92
CA THR A 38 -14.32 -3.57 15.35
C THR A 38 -13.74 -4.89 15.87
N PRO A 39 -12.90 -4.89 16.92
CA PRO A 39 -12.13 -6.06 17.31
C PRO A 39 -13.02 -7.11 17.99
N ARG A 40 -13.15 -8.29 17.39
CA ARG A 40 -13.71 -9.48 18.04
C ARG A 40 -12.64 -10.56 18.16
N THR A 41 -12.10 -10.65 19.37
CA THR A 41 -11.23 -11.72 19.85
C THR A 41 -11.94 -13.08 19.76
N THR A 42 -11.58 -13.93 18.78
CA THR A 42 -11.27 -15.37 18.92
C THR A 42 -11.23 -16.09 17.56
N ALA A 43 -10.05 -16.19 16.96
CA ALA A 43 -9.57 -17.34 16.17
C ALA A 43 -8.10 -17.10 15.79
N LYS A 44 -7.20 -17.97 16.27
CA LYS A 44 -5.78 -17.97 15.93
C LYS A 44 -5.59 -18.19 14.42
N THR A 45 -4.72 -17.39 13.80
CA THR A 45 -4.22 -17.44 12.40
C THR A 45 -5.00 -16.62 11.35
N ALA A 46 -5.23 -15.34 11.62
CA ALA A 46 -4.99 -14.34 10.59
C ALA A 46 -3.52 -13.94 10.76
N THR A 47 -2.66 -14.27 9.79
CA THR A 47 -1.33 -13.67 9.72
C THR A 47 -1.51 -12.17 9.81
N GLU A 48 -0.99 -11.56 10.87
CA GLU A 48 -0.76 -10.12 10.95
C GLU A 48 -0.11 -9.74 9.61
N GLN A 49 -0.84 -9.08 8.71
CA GLN A 49 -0.30 -8.69 7.42
C GLN A 49 0.62 -7.51 7.70
N THR A 50 1.84 -7.81 8.15
CA THR A 50 2.89 -6.84 8.38
C THR A 50 3.12 -6.12 7.06
N ARG A 51 2.74 -4.84 7.02
CA ARG A 51 2.95 -4.00 5.84
C ARG A 51 4.45 -3.82 5.67
N SER A 52 5.00 -4.28 4.56
CA SER A 52 6.42 -4.17 4.28
C SER A 52 6.67 -3.63 2.88
N TYR A 53 7.68 -2.77 2.75
CA TYR A 53 8.22 -2.31 1.46
C TYR A 53 9.71 -2.59 1.40
N SER A 54 10.20 -2.75 0.18
CA SER A 54 11.61 -2.92 -0.08
C SER A 54 11.99 -2.24 -1.39
N GLY A 55 13.26 -1.93 -1.54
CA GLY A 55 13.75 -1.39 -2.79
C GLY A 55 15.26 -1.33 -2.82
N THR A 56 15.76 -0.72 -3.88
CA THR A 56 17.16 -0.35 -4.02
C THR A 56 17.27 1.16 -4.04
N SER A 57 18.37 1.70 -3.50
CA SER A 57 18.68 3.12 -3.57
C SER A 57 20.12 3.30 -4.03
N THR A 58 20.32 4.26 -4.92
CA THR A 58 21.62 4.59 -5.50
C THR A 58 21.90 6.06 -5.27
N HIS A 59 23.07 6.34 -4.71
CA HIS A 59 23.56 7.67 -4.44
C HIS A 59 25.00 7.82 -4.94
N SER A 60 25.42 9.07 -5.10
CA SER A 60 26.80 9.45 -5.40
C SER A 60 27.44 9.99 -4.12
N GLY A 61 28.53 9.38 -3.68
CA GLY A 61 29.34 9.91 -2.59
C GLY A 61 30.00 11.23 -3.01
N THR A 62 30.05 12.20 -2.10
CA THR A 62 30.68 13.51 -2.34
C THR A 62 32.00 13.68 -1.58
N GLY A 63 32.49 12.63 -0.91
CA GLY A 63 33.64 12.71 0.01
C GLY A 63 33.37 13.49 1.31
N THR A 64 32.18 14.06 1.46
CA THR A 64 31.80 14.94 2.58
C THR A 64 30.42 14.63 3.16
N ALA A 65 29.51 14.08 2.37
CA ALA A 65 28.19 13.67 2.85
C ALA A 65 28.30 12.48 3.80
N THR A 66 27.77 12.65 5.01
CA THR A 66 27.76 11.61 6.06
C THR A 66 26.38 10.99 6.26
N SER A 67 25.39 11.35 5.45
CA SER A 67 24.03 10.83 5.54
C SER A 67 23.38 10.67 4.17
N PHE A 68 22.68 9.57 3.96
CA PHE A 68 21.89 9.32 2.74
C PHE A 68 20.47 8.91 3.11
N SER A 69 19.48 9.51 2.46
CA SER A 69 18.06 9.28 2.75
C SER A 69 17.38 8.49 1.64
N VAL A 70 16.54 7.53 2.04
CA VAL A 70 15.84 6.58 1.18
C VAL A 70 14.35 6.55 1.55
N PRO A 71 13.43 6.87 0.63
CA PRO A 71 11.99 6.86 0.92
C PRO A 71 11.43 5.44 1.04
N HIS A 72 10.71 5.14 2.13
CA HIS A 72 10.24 3.77 2.44
C HIS A 72 8.74 3.52 2.19
N LEU A 73 7.98 4.54 1.75
CA LEU A 73 6.59 4.46 1.28
C LEU A 73 5.54 3.89 2.27
N LEU A 74 5.88 3.63 3.53
CA LEU A 74 4.95 3.06 4.52
C LEU A 74 3.87 4.05 4.97
N GLY A 75 4.16 5.36 4.93
CA GLY A 75 3.28 6.41 5.47
C GLY A 75 3.29 6.51 7.00
N GLU A 76 3.96 5.59 7.68
CA GLU A 76 4.15 5.50 9.13
C GLU A 76 5.59 5.09 9.45
N LYS A 77 6.02 5.27 10.70
CA LYS A 77 7.38 4.92 11.11
C LYS A 77 7.53 3.39 11.15
N PRO A 78 8.48 2.79 10.41
CA PRO A 78 8.71 1.34 10.46
C PRO A 78 9.15 0.89 11.85
N VAL A 79 8.68 -0.29 12.25
CA VAL A 79 9.12 -0.98 13.48
C VAL A 79 10.41 -1.74 13.24
N PHE A 80 10.61 -2.22 12.00
CA PHE A 80 11.82 -2.90 11.59
C PHE A 80 12.34 -2.32 10.28
N VAL A 81 13.66 -2.08 10.24
CA VAL A 81 14.37 -1.61 9.06
C VAL A 81 15.65 -2.41 8.91
N GLN A 82 15.88 -2.91 7.70
CA GLN A 82 17.12 -3.53 7.30
C GLN A 82 17.70 -2.78 6.10
N ILE A 83 18.94 -2.34 6.24
CA ILE A 83 19.76 -1.82 5.15
C ILE A 83 20.86 -2.83 4.88
N THR A 84 21.13 -3.09 3.61
CA THR A 84 22.24 -3.93 3.17
C THR A 84 22.98 -3.18 2.08
N ALA A 85 24.24 -2.85 2.34
CA ALA A 85 25.12 -2.26 1.35
C ALA A 85 25.31 -3.22 0.16
N THR A 86 25.14 -2.72 -1.06
CA THR A 86 25.36 -3.48 -2.29
C THR A 86 26.58 -3.02 -3.08
N SER A 87 27.26 -1.96 -2.60
CA SER A 87 28.57 -1.54 -3.08
C SER A 87 29.58 -1.50 -1.93
N ASN A 88 30.87 -1.57 -2.28
CA ASN A 88 31.97 -1.48 -1.32
C ASN A 88 31.98 -0.12 -0.60
N ASP A 89 31.73 0.96 -1.34
CA ASP A 89 31.74 2.32 -0.79
C ASP A 89 30.57 2.57 0.18
N ALA A 90 29.49 1.78 0.07
CA ALA A 90 28.35 1.81 0.98
C ALA A 90 28.53 0.96 2.25
N GLY A 91 29.59 0.16 2.36
CA GLY A 91 29.72 -0.88 3.39
C GLY A 91 29.97 -0.38 4.82
N ASN A 92 30.54 0.82 4.98
CA ASN A 92 31.03 1.34 6.27
C ASN A 92 30.06 2.34 6.93
N TYR A 93 28.76 2.08 6.84
CA TYR A 93 27.77 2.89 7.56
C TYR A 93 27.82 2.59 9.07
N ASP A 94 27.44 3.57 9.88
CA ASP A 94 27.48 3.49 11.33
C ASP A 94 26.16 2.98 11.92
N HIS A 95 25.07 3.68 11.62
CA HIS A 95 23.73 3.34 12.08
C HIS A 95 22.68 3.83 11.08
N VAL A 96 21.45 3.37 11.29
CA VAL A 96 20.31 3.70 10.45
C VAL A 96 19.18 4.20 11.34
N GLU A 97 18.57 5.31 10.95
CA GLU A 97 17.33 5.78 11.55
C GLU A 97 16.21 5.75 10.51
N ALA A 98 14.98 5.70 10.97
CA ALA A 98 13.83 5.83 10.09
C ALA A 98 12.74 6.66 10.75
N ASP A 99 12.09 7.51 9.95
CA ASP A 99 10.95 8.31 10.33
C ASP A 99 9.69 7.82 9.58
N THR A 100 8.64 8.64 9.49
CA THR A 100 7.38 8.27 8.82
C THR A 100 7.46 8.23 7.29
N LYS A 101 8.55 8.72 6.68
CA LYS A 101 8.72 8.88 5.23
C LYS A 101 10.04 8.32 4.70
N LEU A 102 11.12 8.46 5.46
CA LEU A 102 12.50 8.24 5.03
C LEU A 102 13.23 7.30 5.99
N ILE A 103 14.14 6.52 5.42
CA ILE A 103 15.21 5.82 6.12
C ILE A 103 16.48 6.63 5.88
N THR A 104 17.21 6.99 6.93
CA THR A 104 18.48 7.71 6.81
C THR A 104 19.62 6.82 7.28
N VAL A 105 20.58 6.61 6.39
CA VAL A 105 21.81 5.86 6.64
C VAL A 105 22.90 6.85 7.01
N PHE A 106 23.47 6.71 8.21
CA PHE A 106 24.51 7.60 8.72
C PHE A 106 25.89 6.96 8.64
N TYR A 107 26.90 7.79 8.41
CA TYR A 107 28.30 7.41 8.30
C TYR A 107 29.15 8.20 9.29
N LYS A 108 30.06 7.51 9.98
CA LYS A 108 31.12 8.16 10.77
C LYS A 108 32.17 8.83 9.89
N VAL A 109 32.45 8.22 8.74
CA VAL A 109 33.39 8.71 7.74
C VAL A 109 32.66 8.76 6.41
N ALA A 110 32.64 9.93 5.77
CA ALA A 110 31.95 10.11 4.50
C ALA A 110 32.47 9.11 3.44
N PRO A 111 31.58 8.46 2.67
CA PRO A 111 32.00 7.60 1.57
C PRO A 111 32.87 8.36 0.55
N PRO A 112 33.80 7.67 -0.13
CA PRO A 112 34.61 8.25 -1.20
C PRO A 112 33.75 8.95 -2.26
N GLU A 113 34.31 10.01 -2.84
CA GLU A 113 33.67 10.69 -3.97
C GLU A 113 33.54 9.74 -5.17
N GLY A 114 32.35 9.67 -5.75
CA GLY A 114 32.08 8.83 -6.90
C GLY A 114 30.66 8.99 -7.42
N VAL A 115 30.41 8.49 -8.64
CA VAL A 115 29.09 8.54 -9.27
C VAL A 115 28.39 7.20 -9.08
N ASN A 116 27.18 7.23 -8.50
CA ASN A 116 26.38 6.02 -8.25
C ASN A 116 27.14 4.92 -7.51
N ASN A 117 28.14 5.30 -6.70
CA ASN A 117 29.04 4.38 -6.04
C ASN A 117 28.52 3.93 -4.68
N VAL A 118 27.52 4.60 -4.13
CA VAL A 118 26.90 4.26 -2.84
C VAL A 118 25.52 3.64 -3.12
N THR A 119 25.44 2.31 -3.10
CA THR A 119 24.20 1.57 -3.37
C THR A 119 23.76 0.72 -2.19
N PHE A 120 22.45 0.69 -1.95
CA PHE A 120 21.83 -0.06 -0.86
C PHE A 120 20.62 -0.83 -1.34
N ASN A 121 20.40 -2.00 -0.76
CA ASN A 121 19.09 -2.62 -0.69
C ASN A 121 18.48 -2.31 0.66
N TRP A 122 17.19 -1.99 0.68
CA TRP A 122 16.46 -1.66 1.89
C TRP A 122 15.18 -2.47 1.99
N PHE A 123 14.83 -2.81 3.22
CA PHE A 123 13.58 -3.44 3.61
C PHE A 123 13.06 -2.73 4.86
N ALA A 124 11.78 -2.40 4.89
CA ALA A 124 11.13 -1.79 6.04
C ALA A 124 9.76 -2.43 6.25
N SER A 125 9.42 -2.71 7.51
CA SER A 125 8.11 -3.24 7.89
C SER A 125 7.55 -2.57 9.14
N LEU A 126 6.21 -2.57 9.23
CA LEU A 126 5.47 -2.32 10.46
C LEU A 126 5.45 -3.58 11.34
#